data_AF-A0A8I0STV0-F1
#
_entry.id   AF-A0A8I0STV0-F1
#
_cell.length_a   1.000
_cell.length_b   1.000
_cell.length_c   1.000
_cell.angle_alpha   90.00
_cell.angle_beta   90.00
_cell.angle_gamma   90.00
#
_symmetry.space_group_name_H-M   'P 1'
#
loop_
_entity.id
_entity.type
_entity.pdbx_description
1 polymer ?
#
loop_
_entity_poly.entity_id
_entity_poly.type
_entity_poly.pdbx_seq_one_letter_code
_entity_poly.pdbx_strand_id
1 'polypeptide(L)'
;KQTALLVGKSLGFAEEKVVWNPTIYNADLADLLEVLSGIPEKSNLTLLIGHNPGLEFLYTFLGGRQPDALADAEQIKTATLALLTLPEDWSKLSPGCGSVLWVKHPKELTVPGQD
;
A
#
# COMPACT_ATOMS: atom_id res chain seq x y z
N LYS A 1 6.33 -10.27 -6.84
CA LYS A 1 7.33 -9.70 -7.78
C LYS A 1 6.73 -9.28 -9.13
N GLN A 2 6.06 -10.15 -9.88
CA GLN A 2 5.46 -9.80 -11.19
C GLN A 2 4.56 -8.55 -11.16
N THR A 3 3.71 -8.41 -10.14
CA THR A 3 2.87 -7.21 -9.94
C THR A 3 3.69 -5.91 -9.92
N ALA A 4 4.81 -5.90 -9.17
CA ALA A 4 5.66 -4.71 -9.07
C ALA A 4 6.31 -4.32 -10.40
N LEU A 5 6.71 -5.31 -11.20
CA LEU A 5 7.28 -5.06 -12.53
C LEU A 5 6.23 -4.51 -13.50
N LEU A 6 5.02 -5.07 -13.51
CA LEU A 6 3.92 -4.60 -14.35
C LEU A 6 3.49 -3.17 -13.98
N VAL A 7 3.38 -2.89 -12.68
CA VAL A 7 3.06 -1.55 -12.19
C VAL A 7 4.19 -0.56 -12.49
N GLY A 8 5.45 -0.93 -12.22
CA GLY A 8 6.61 -0.10 -12.53
C GLY A 8 6.67 0.28 -14.00
N LYS A 9 6.52 -0.71 -14.90
CA LYS A 9 6.44 -0.47 -16.35
C LYS A 9 5.30 0.48 -16.72
N SER A 10 4.12 0.31 -16.13
CA SER A 10 2.94 1.14 -16.42
C SER A 10 3.08 2.58 -15.93
N LEU A 11 3.80 2.79 -14.82
CA LEU A 11 4.07 4.11 -14.25
C LEU A 11 5.33 4.78 -14.84
N GLY A 12 6.05 4.12 -15.75
CA GLY A 12 7.34 4.59 -16.24
C GLY A 12 8.44 4.62 -15.17
N PHE A 13 8.30 3.83 -14.11
CA PHE A 13 9.34 3.64 -13.11
C PHE A 13 10.38 2.65 -13.63
N ALA A 14 11.64 3.08 -13.60
CA ALA A 14 12.77 2.22 -13.89
C ALA A 14 12.84 1.08 -12.86
N GLU A 15 13.09 -0.15 -13.31
CA GLU A 15 13.08 -1.35 -12.45
C GLU A 15 14.12 -1.23 -11.32
N GLU A 16 15.21 -0.52 -11.56
CA GLU A 16 16.29 -0.25 -10.61
C GLU A 16 15.84 0.60 -9.43
N LYS A 17 14.70 1.29 -9.54
CA LYS A 17 14.08 2.03 -8.43
C LYS A 17 13.19 1.14 -7.55
N VAL A 18 12.90 -0.09 -7.96
CA VAL A 18 12.15 -1.05 -7.13
C VAL A 18 13.10 -1.61 -6.07
N VAL A 19 12.83 -1.27 -4.81
CA VAL A 19 13.55 -1.84 -3.67
C VAL A 19 12.90 -3.17 -3.29
N TRP A 20 13.61 -4.27 -3.55
CA TRP A 20 13.17 -5.60 -3.14
C TRP A 20 13.53 -5.84 -1.67
N ASN A 21 12.51 -5.90 -0.80
CA ASN A 21 12.70 -6.20 0.62
C ASN A 21 12.08 -7.57 0.96
N PRO A 22 12.88 -8.57 1.36
CA PRO A 22 12.37 -9.91 1.68
C PRO A 22 11.45 -9.93 2.90
N THR A 23 11.58 -8.97 3.83
CA THR A 23 10.72 -8.84 5.02
C THR A 23 9.26 -8.63 4.67
N ILE A 24 8.95 -8.08 3.48
CA ILE A 24 7.57 -7.88 3.00
C ILE A 24 6.84 -9.21 2.73
N TYR A 25 7.57 -10.30 2.47
CA TYR A 25 6.95 -11.59 2.17
C TYR A 25 6.45 -12.26 3.46
N ASN A 26 5.13 -12.52 3.52
CA ASN A 26 4.44 -12.98 4.73
C ASN A 26 4.61 -12.05 5.94
N ALA A 27 4.85 -10.76 5.69
CA ALA A 27 4.98 -9.74 6.71
C ALA A 27 3.71 -9.60 7.57
N ASP A 28 3.90 -9.43 8.87
CA ASP A 28 2.85 -8.91 9.74
C ASP A 28 2.85 -7.37 9.78
N LEU A 29 2.06 -6.79 10.67
CA LEU A 29 1.99 -5.33 10.82
C LEU A 29 3.33 -4.72 11.28
N ALA A 30 4.01 -5.36 12.21
CA ALA A 30 5.25 -4.84 12.79
C ALA A 30 6.37 -4.86 11.74
N ASP A 31 6.47 -5.96 10.99
CA ASP A 31 7.39 -6.11 9.85
C ASP A 31 7.19 -4.98 8.83
N LEU A 32 5.94 -4.69 8.45
CA LEU A 32 5.65 -3.64 7.48
C LEU A 32 5.94 -2.23 8.02
N LEU A 33 5.67 -1.96 9.30
CA LEU A 33 6.03 -0.69 9.93
C LEU A 33 7.56 -0.50 9.99
N GLU A 34 8.32 -1.56 10.27
CA GLU A 34 9.77 -1.54 10.22
C GLU A 34 10.28 -1.21 8.81
N VAL A 35 9.72 -1.86 7.78
CA VAL A 35 10.05 -1.55 6.37
C VAL A 35 9.76 -0.08 6.04
N LEU A 36 8.59 0.43 6.45
CA LEU A 36 8.22 1.83 6.21
C LEU A 36 9.17 2.80 6.93
N SER A 37 9.59 2.49 8.17
CA SER A 37 10.51 3.32 8.94
C SER A 37 11.88 3.54 8.26
N GLY A 38 12.27 2.65 7.35
CA GLY A 38 13.49 2.73 6.56
C GLY A 38 13.39 3.59 5.29
N ILE A 39 12.20 4.13 4.98
CA ILE A 39 12.00 4.97 3.79
C ILE A 39 12.73 6.31 3.98
N PRO A 40 13.52 6.77 3.01
CA PRO A 40 14.18 8.08 3.09
C PRO A 40 13.14 9.21 3.23
N GLU A 41 13.37 10.15 4.16
CA GLU A 41 12.48 11.30 4.43
C GLU A 41 12.13 12.12 3.17
N LYS A 42 13.01 12.14 2.16
CA LYS A 42 12.79 12.86 0.90
C LYS A 42 11.80 12.16 -0.05
N SER A 43 11.23 11.03 0.33
CA SER A 43 10.33 10.23 -0.50
C SER A 43 8.90 10.75 -0.38
N ASN A 44 8.48 11.57 -1.34
CA ASN A 44 7.14 12.18 -1.35
C ASN A 44 6.02 11.20 -1.72
N LEU A 45 6.34 10.08 -2.38
CA LEU A 45 5.39 9.06 -2.78
C LEU A 45 6.06 7.69 -2.76
N THR A 46 5.51 6.77 -1.97
CA THR A 46 5.96 5.38 -1.90
C THR A 46 4.82 4.45 -2.27
N LEU A 47 5.10 3.47 -3.11
CA LEU A 47 4.19 2.36 -3.41
C LEU A 47 4.71 1.09 -2.75
N LEU A 48 3.97 0.58 -1.76
CA LEU A 48 4.22 -0.71 -1.13
C LEU A 48 3.42 -1.80 -1.84
N ILE A 49 4.08 -2.89 -2.23
CA ILE A 49 3.43 -4.05 -2.85
C ILE A 49 3.77 -5.28 -2.01
N GLY A 50 2.74 -5.86 -1.38
CA GLY A 50 2.85 -6.99 -0.46
C GLY A 50 1.67 -7.93 -0.54
N HIS A 51 1.40 -8.64 0.55
CA HIS A 51 0.37 -9.67 0.65
C HIS A 51 -0.55 -9.43 1.85
N ASN A 52 -1.77 -9.93 1.76
CA ASN A 52 -2.65 -10.06 2.91
C ASN A 52 -2.25 -11.25 3.79
N PRO A 53 -2.55 -11.22 5.11
CA PRO A 53 -3.34 -10.18 5.79
C PRO A 53 -2.55 -8.91 6.20
N GLY A 54 -1.22 -8.92 6.10
CA GLY A 54 -0.36 -7.81 6.55
C GLY A 54 -0.73 -6.46 5.97
N LEU A 55 -1.01 -6.38 4.66
CA LEU A 55 -1.44 -5.12 4.03
C LEU A 55 -2.78 -4.60 4.57
N GLU A 56 -3.74 -5.48 4.86
CA GLU A 56 -5.03 -5.08 5.42
C GLU A 56 -4.86 -4.55 6.84
N PHE A 57 -4.04 -5.22 7.66
CA PHE A 57 -3.70 -4.74 9.00
C PHE A 57 -2.99 -3.39 8.99
N LEU A 58 -2.03 -3.20 8.08
CA LEU A 58 -1.34 -1.92 7.90
C LEU A 58 -2.31 -0.81 7.48
N TYR A 59 -3.15 -1.10 6.49
CA TYR A 59 -4.16 -0.17 5.99
C TYR A 59 -5.11 0.31 7.10
N THR A 60 -5.65 -0.63 7.88
CA THR A 60 -6.58 -0.31 8.97
C THR A 60 -5.87 0.41 10.11
N PHE A 61 -4.66 -0.02 10.46
CA PHE A 61 -3.85 0.60 11.50
C PHE A 61 -3.59 2.07 11.17
N LEU A 62 -3.05 2.35 9.99
CA LEU A 62 -2.72 3.72 9.57
C LEU A 62 -3.98 4.58 9.42
N GLY A 63 -5.07 4.01 8.90
CA GLY A 63 -6.36 4.70 8.73
C GLY A 63 -7.20 4.84 10.01
N GLY A 64 -6.75 4.31 11.15
CA GLY A 64 -7.43 4.42 12.43
C GLY A 64 -8.73 3.60 12.51
N ARG A 65 -8.79 2.49 11.78
CA ARG A 65 -9.95 1.59 11.70
C ARG A 65 -9.61 0.21 12.27
N GLN A 66 -10.64 -0.53 12.65
CA GLN A 66 -10.48 -1.96 12.95
C GLN A 66 -10.67 -2.78 11.67
N PRO A 67 -9.89 -3.87 11.44
CA PRO A 67 -10.01 -4.70 10.24
C PRO A 67 -11.41 -5.27 10.02
N ASP A 68 -12.08 -5.67 11.10
CA ASP A 68 -13.44 -6.23 11.08
C ASP A 68 -14.54 -5.17 10.84
N ALA A 69 -14.19 -3.89 10.91
CA ALA A 69 -15.11 -2.78 10.68
C ALA A 69 -15.10 -2.27 9.22
N LEU A 70 -14.28 -2.85 8.34
CA LEU A 70 -14.23 -2.44 6.93
C LEU A 70 -15.47 -2.92 6.16
N ALA A 71 -16.10 -2.01 5.44
CA ALA A 71 -17.09 -2.39 4.43
C ALA A 71 -16.43 -3.17 3.27
N ASP A 72 -17.19 -3.97 2.51
CA ASP A 72 -16.67 -4.77 1.37
C ASP A 72 -15.88 -3.93 0.36
N ALA A 73 -16.31 -2.68 0.16
CA ALA A 73 -15.67 -1.70 -0.74
C ALA A 73 -14.33 -1.16 -0.22
N GLU A 74 -14.01 -1.37 1.05
CA GLU A 74 -12.80 -0.83 1.70
C GLU A 74 -11.78 -1.92 2.03
N GLN A 75 -12.15 -3.19 1.88
CA GLN A 75 -11.24 -4.33 2.06
C GLN A 75 -10.08 -4.28 1.06
N ILE A 76 -8.91 -4.73 1.47
CA ILE A 76 -7.76 -4.79 0.58
C ILE A 76 -7.79 -6.14 -0.14
N LYS A 77 -8.38 -6.21 -1.34
CA LYS A 77 -8.42 -7.45 -2.14
C LYS A 77 -7.23 -7.53 -3.09
N THR A 78 -7.09 -8.65 -3.82
CA THR A 78 -6.05 -8.78 -4.84
C THR A 78 -6.08 -7.61 -5.82
N ALA A 79 -4.91 -7.00 -6.03
CA ALA A 79 -4.73 -5.81 -6.88
C ALA A 79 -5.58 -4.58 -6.50
N THR A 80 -6.03 -4.49 -5.26
CA THR A 80 -6.61 -3.24 -4.71
C THR A 80 -5.50 -2.21 -4.52
N LEU A 81 -5.79 -0.96 -4.87
CA LEU A 81 -4.90 0.17 -4.62
C LEU A 81 -5.57 1.11 -3.63
N ALA A 82 -4.94 1.33 -2.48
CA ALA A 82 -5.37 2.31 -1.49
C ALA A 82 -4.34 3.44 -1.44
N LEU A 83 -4.80 4.68 -1.53
CA LEU A 83 -3.95 5.86 -1.36
C LEU A 83 -4.21 6.51 0.00
N LEU A 84 -3.14 6.69 0.76
CA LEU A 84 -3.16 7.33 2.06
C LEU A 84 -2.21 8.53 2.05
N THR A 85 -2.57 9.58 2.77
CA THR A 85 -1.62 10.60 3.22
C THR A 85 -1.11 10.23 4.60
N LEU A 86 0.20 10.33 4.82
CA LEU A 86 0.89 9.99 6.06
C LEU A 86 1.73 11.17 6.56
N PRO A 87 2.15 11.20 7.84
CA PRO A 87 3.17 12.11 8.32
C PRO A 87 4.47 11.99 7.53
N GLU A 88 5.25 13.07 7.48
CA GLU A 88 6.55 13.10 6.77
C GLU A 88 7.59 12.16 7.40
N ASP A 89 7.50 11.96 8.72
CA ASP A 89 8.41 11.10 9.47
C ASP A 89 7.90 9.65 9.50
N TRP A 90 8.40 8.84 8.57
CA TRP A 90 8.08 7.42 8.43
C TRP A 90 8.43 6.58 9.66
N SER A 91 9.33 7.04 10.54
CA SER A 91 9.69 6.33 11.77
C SER A 91 8.64 6.50 12.88
N LYS A 92 7.70 7.43 12.72
CA LYS A 92 6.69 7.79 13.72
C LYS A 92 5.26 7.41 13.32
N LEU A 93 5.10 6.47 12.38
CA LEU A 93 3.78 6.00 11.99
C LEU A 93 3.09 5.32 13.18
N SER A 94 1.91 5.83 13.53
CA SER A 94 1.10 5.39 14.66
C SER A 94 -0.31 5.02 14.21
N PRO A 95 -1.13 4.37 15.06
CA PRO A 95 -2.52 4.11 14.72
C PRO A 95 -3.24 5.42 14.38
N GLY A 96 -3.97 5.44 13.27
CA GLY A 96 -4.76 6.60 12.83
C GLY A 96 -3.95 7.83 12.41
N CYS A 97 -2.63 7.71 12.23
CA CYS A 97 -1.83 8.86 11.77
C CYS A 97 -2.05 9.20 10.29
N GLY A 98 -2.66 8.30 9.53
CA GLY A 98 -2.94 8.46 8.11
C GLY A 98 -4.38 8.83 7.82
N SER A 99 -4.61 9.42 6.63
CA SER A 99 -5.94 9.61 6.07
C SER A 99 -6.07 8.86 4.76
N VAL A 100 -7.09 8.02 4.65
CA VAL A 100 -7.42 7.31 3.41
C VAL A 100 -8.06 8.29 2.44
N LEU A 101 -7.40 8.56 1.31
CA LEU A 101 -7.94 9.42 0.26
C LEU A 101 -8.91 8.68 -0.64
N TRP A 102 -8.54 7.47 -1.06
CA TRP A 102 -9.39 6.59 -1.87
C TRP A 102 -8.88 5.16 -1.85
N VAL A 103 -9.78 4.23 -2.17
CA VAL A 103 -9.52 2.82 -2.45
C VAL A 103 -10.10 2.51 -3.82
N LYS A 104 -9.35 1.80 -4.66
CA LYS A 104 -9.81 1.35 -5.98
C LYS A 104 -9.64 -0.14 -6.14
N HIS A 105 -10.72 -0.80 -6.53
CA HIS A 105 -10.72 -2.21 -6.88
C HIS A 105 -10.60 -2.40 -8.38
N PRO A 106 -9.96 -3.48 -8.86
CA PRO A 106 -9.91 -3.79 -10.28
C PRO A 106 -11.29 -3.85 -10.96
N LYS A 107 -12.32 -4.35 -10.24
CA LYS A 107 -13.70 -4.47 -10.73
C LYS A 107 -14.38 -3.12 -11.03
N GLU A 108 -13.85 -2.03 -10.49
CA GLU A 108 -14.38 -0.66 -10.64
C GLU A 108 -13.68 0.08 -11.80
N LEU A 109 -12.61 -0.48 -12.35
CA LEU A 109 -11.85 0.12 -13.43
C LEU A 109 -12.52 -0.22 -14.76
N THR A 110 -13.00 0.81 -15.45
CA THR A 110 -13.40 0.70 -16.85
C THR A 110 -12.15 0.77 -17.75
N VAL A 111 -12.04 -0.12 -18.73
CA VAL A 111 -11.02 -0.01 -19.76
C VAL A 111 -11.48 1.05 -20.76
N PRO A 112 -10.71 2.14 -20.99
CA PRO A 112 -11.08 3.12 -22.00
C PRO A 112 -11.20 2.45 -23.39
N GLY A 113 -12.36 2.59 -24.04
CA GLY A 113 -12.60 2.03 -25.38
C GLY A 113 -13.26 0.64 -25.43
N GLN A 114 -13.85 0.19 -24.33
CA GLN A 114 -14.78 -0.95 -24.31
C GLN A 114 -16.19 -0.47 -23.92
N ASP A 115 -16.84 0.27 -24.83
CA ASP A 115 -18.28 0.47 -24.91
C ASP A 115 -18.74 0.13 -26.35
#